data_AF-D8PYY9-F1
#
_entry.id   AF-D8PYY9-F1
#
_cell.length_a   1.000
_cell.length_b   1.000
_cell.length_c   1.000
_cell.angle_alpha   90.00
_cell.angle_beta   90.00
_cell.angle_gamma   90.00
#
_symmetry.space_group_name_H-M   'P 1'
#
loop_
_entity.id
_entity.type
_entity.pdbx_description
1 polymer ?
#
loop_
_entity_poly.entity_id
_entity_poly.type
_entity_poly.pdbx_seq_one_letter_code
_entity_poly.pdbx_strand_id
1 'polypeptide(L)'
;MANVQTIIEQWPPSLDEAQVEALSRLATTWALAHGLLYLPVLSPQPSVPAAAIHAPISLFPSPFPRKLFNQAKRIQRTYNVLYSRIAMDTKFLDSVMGSEEGVGKVDEFTGQLWRGWKALRDETVQPLHLGIFRSDYLLHSSEAKDLSLKQVEFNTISSSFGCLSQRAAAMHRYLQQSNQYLKASEHLKLDNFPSNETTGGIASGLAAAHKAYGKPEAHILFVVQGGERNVFDQSWLEYELLENHGIHVIRQTLEQLATSASVDESKALRITLTPSSISSPFEISTVYFRAGYTPADYPTQTHYDTRFLLERSSAIKCPTIPLQLAGGKKVQEVLTQPGVLDRFLDDATRADAAELRASWMGMWGLDAAEDGLSAATPHGVLRAREQFARLVLKPQREAGGNNVYKESIPAFLDTLPPAERAAWIAMELIEPPAGLGNYLVRSGGGPAVRAEVVSELGIFGWSLFGGGKVAEEREVGWLLRTKGKDSNEGGVAAGFSVLDSVLLVGDAE
;
A
#
# COMPACT_ATOMS: atom_id res chain seq x y z
N MET A 1 21.88 -20.87 18.92
CA MET A 1 21.05 -20.20 17.91
C MET A 1 21.57 -18.79 17.76
N ALA A 2 21.83 -18.32 16.54
CA ALA A 2 22.37 -16.97 16.34
C ALA A 2 21.30 -15.93 16.72
N ASN A 3 21.72 -14.88 17.43
CA ASN A 3 20.88 -13.70 17.66
C ASN A 3 20.49 -13.12 16.29
N VAL A 4 19.21 -12.80 16.06
CA VAL A 4 18.72 -12.25 14.79
C VAL A 4 19.50 -11.00 14.38
N GLN A 5 19.89 -10.18 15.36
CA GLN A 5 20.72 -9.00 15.13
C GLN A 5 22.09 -9.37 14.50
N THR A 6 22.70 -10.47 14.93
CA THR A 6 23.98 -10.95 14.35
C THR A 6 23.80 -11.40 12.90
N ILE A 7 22.67 -12.04 12.57
CA ILE A 7 22.38 -12.43 11.18
C ILE A 7 22.21 -11.18 10.30
N ILE A 8 21.52 -10.15 10.80
CA ILE A 8 21.31 -8.88 10.10
C ILE A 8 22.66 -8.21 9.79
N GLU A 9 23.55 -8.10 10.78
CA GLU A 9 24.86 -7.46 10.64
C GLU A 9 25.81 -8.20 9.68
N GLN A 10 25.57 -9.49 9.43
CA GLN A 10 26.35 -10.33 8.53
C GLN A 10 25.72 -10.46 7.13
N TRP A 11 24.59 -9.80 6.87
CA TRP A 11 23.88 -9.85 5.60
C TRP A 11 24.32 -8.74 4.64
N PRO A 12 24.45 -8.98 3.32
CA PRO A 12 24.30 -10.26 2.66
C PRO A 12 25.60 -11.07 2.79
N PRO A 13 25.54 -12.41 2.57
CA PRO A 13 26.73 -13.24 2.52
C PRO A 13 27.79 -12.71 1.56
N SER A 14 29.07 -12.84 1.92
CA SER A 14 30.18 -12.41 1.07
C SER A 14 30.32 -13.31 -0.16
N LEU A 15 30.32 -12.70 -1.33
CA LEU A 15 30.55 -13.34 -2.63
C LEU A 15 31.62 -12.56 -3.40
N ASP A 16 32.38 -13.26 -4.24
CA ASP A 16 33.24 -12.61 -5.23
C ASP A 16 32.43 -12.04 -6.41
N GLU A 17 33.05 -11.21 -7.25
CA GLU A 17 32.38 -10.53 -8.37
C GLU A 17 31.77 -11.51 -9.38
N ALA A 18 32.45 -12.63 -9.67
CA ALA A 18 31.98 -13.63 -10.62
C ALA A 18 30.75 -14.38 -10.09
N GLN A 19 30.72 -14.66 -8.79
CA GLN A 19 29.57 -15.26 -8.10
C GLN A 19 28.37 -14.31 -8.09
N VAL A 20 28.59 -13.02 -7.81
CA VAL A 20 27.52 -12.00 -7.86
C VAL A 20 26.98 -11.87 -9.28
N GLU A 21 27.84 -11.84 -10.30
CA GLU A 21 27.42 -11.78 -11.70
C GLU A 21 26.62 -13.04 -12.10
N ALA A 22 27.08 -14.22 -11.69
CA ALA A 22 26.39 -15.48 -11.98
C ALA A 22 24.98 -15.54 -11.36
N LEU A 23 24.84 -15.13 -10.10
CA LEU A 23 23.54 -15.04 -9.44
C LEU A 23 22.66 -13.97 -10.07
N SER A 24 23.21 -12.80 -10.40
CA SER A 24 22.47 -11.70 -11.01
C SER A 24 21.91 -12.10 -12.37
N ARG A 25 22.71 -12.78 -13.20
CA ARG A 25 22.27 -13.32 -14.49
C ARG A 25 21.15 -14.35 -14.31
N LEU A 26 21.28 -15.26 -13.34
CA LEU A 26 20.27 -16.28 -13.06
C LEU A 26 18.95 -15.65 -12.59
N ALA A 27 19.02 -14.70 -11.67
CA ALA A 27 17.87 -13.98 -11.11
C ALA A 27 17.12 -13.18 -12.18
N THR A 28 17.86 -12.38 -12.96
CA THR A 28 17.27 -11.52 -14.00
C THR A 28 16.70 -12.33 -15.18
N THR A 29 17.36 -13.42 -15.58
CA THR A 29 16.82 -14.34 -16.59
C THR A 29 15.53 -15.00 -16.09
N TRP A 30 15.51 -15.46 -14.84
CA TRP A 30 14.31 -16.02 -14.22
C TRP A 30 13.18 -14.99 -14.19
N ALA A 31 13.48 -13.75 -13.78
CA ALA A 31 12.52 -12.65 -13.70
C ALA A 31 11.87 -12.36 -15.05
N LEU A 32 12.68 -12.30 -16.12
CA LEU A 32 12.18 -12.12 -17.48
C LEU A 32 11.28 -13.27 -17.94
N ALA A 33 11.68 -14.52 -17.65
CA ALA A 33 10.93 -15.71 -18.05
C ALA A 33 9.62 -15.92 -17.27
N HIS A 34 9.51 -15.39 -16.05
CA HIS A 34 8.38 -15.65 -15.14
C HIS A 34 7.52 -14.42 -14.85
N GLY A 35 7.63 -13.36 -15.66
CA GLY A 35 6.74 -12.21 -15.56
C GLY A 35 6.98 -11.32 -14.34
N LEU A 36 8.19 -11.29 -13.77
CA LEU A 36 8.62 -10.28 -12.80
C LEU A 36 9.12 -9.04 -13.55
N LEU A 37 8.16 -8.33 -14.15
CA LEU A 37 8.42 -7.38 -15.22
C LEU A 37 7.90 -5.97 -14.93
N TYR A 38 8.47 -5.02 -15.66
CA TYR A 38 8.08 -3.62 -15.76
C TYR A 38 8.11 -3.18 -17.22
N LEU A 39 7.28 -2.19 -17.57
CA LEU A 39 7.53 -1.47 -18.83
C LEU A 39 8.79 -0.59 -18.68
N PRO A 40 9.59 -0.48 -19.76
CA PRO A 40 10.76 0.40 -19.79
C PRO A 40 10.38 1.86 -19.50
N VAL A 41 11.35 2.69 -19.12
CA VAL A 41 11.14 4.14 -18.95
C VAL A 41 11.04 4.77 -20.34
N LEU A 42 9.81 4.98 -20.82
CA LEU A 42 9.48 5.64 -22.08
C LEU A 42 8.41 6.71 -21.83
N SER A 43 8.51 7.82 -22.55
CA SER A 43 7.53 8.91 -22.48
C SER A 43 7.25 9.42 -23.90
N PRO A 44 6.08 9.13 -24.50
CA PRO A 44 4.98 8.32 -23.94
C PRO A 44 5.28 6.81 -23.95
N GLN A 45 4.52 6.04 -23.16
CA GLN A 45 4.46 4.59 -23.33
C GLN A 45 3.70 4.23 -24.62
N PRO A 46 4.11 3.20 -25.36
CA PRO A 46 3.37 2.75 -26.54
C PRO A 46 2.02 2.12 -26.14
N SER A 47 1.01 2.27 -27.00
CA SER A 47 -0.31 1.67 -26.78
C SER A 47 -0.27 0.13 -26.82
N VAL A 48 0.65 -0.44 -27.59
CA VAL A 48 0.94 -1.86 -27.64
C VAL A 48 2.37 -2.07 -27.12
N PRO A 49 2.54 -2.62 -25.91
CA PRO A 49 3.87 -2.94 -25.38
C PRO A 49 4.58 -3.98 -26.26
N ALA A 50 5.79 -3.66 -26.71
CA ALA A 50 6.66 -4.56 -27.48
C ALA A 50 7.95 -4.96 -26.75
N ALA A 51 8.19 -4.36 -25.58
CA ALA A 51 9.38 -4.60 -24.76
C ALA A 51 9.02 -4.54 -23.28
N ALA A 52 9.74 -5.33 -22.49
CA ALA A 52 9.67 -5.32 -21.03
C ALA A 52 11.08 -5.39 -20.46
N ILE A 53 11.23 -4.90 -19.23
CA ILE A 53 12.44 -5.04 -18.42
C ILE A 53 12.09 -5.80 -17.16
N HIS A 54 13.07 -6.46 -16.53
CA HIS A 54 12.84 -7.03 -15.22
C HIS A 54 12.54 -5.91 -14.20
N ALA A 55 11.68 -6.21 -13.22
CA ALA A 55 11.47 -5.30 -12.09
C ALA A 55 12.78 -5.11 -11.30
N PRO A 56 13.00 -3.96 -10.64
CA PRO A 56 14.12 -3.82 -9.70
C PRO A 56 13.98 -4.83 -8.57
N ILE A 57 15.05 -5.59 -8.29
CA ILE A 57 15.05 -6.68 -7.30
C ILE A 57 16.25 -6.58 -6.36
N SER A 58 16.13 -7.11 -5.14
CA SER A 58 17.28 -7.56 -4.37
C SER A 58 17.77 -8.91 -4.89
N LEU A 59 19.04 -9.24 -4.67
CA LEU A 59 19.61 -10.53 -5.07
C LEU A 59 19.38 -11.62 -4.03
N PHE A 60 19.40 -11.23 -2.75
CA PHE A 60 19.15 -12.12 -1.62
C PHE A 60 17.83 -11.73 -0.93
N PRO A 61 17.09 -12.71 -0.38
CA PRO A 61 15.99 -12.41 0.52
C PRO A 61 16.54 -11.75 1.79
N SER A 62 15.86 -10.74 2.32
CA SER A 62 16.31 -10.07 3.55
C SER A 62 15.86 -10.84 4.81
N PRO A 63 16.74 -11.03 5.82
CA PRO A 63 16.42 -11.70 7.06
C PRO A 63 15.37 -10.93 7.86
N PHE A 64 14.35 -11.63 8.35
CA PHE A 64 13.27 -11.05 9.16
C PHE A 64 12.92 -11.96 10.35
N PRO A 65 12.74 -11.43 11.56
CA PRO A 65 12.35 -12.23 12.73
C PRO A 65 11.02 -12.95 12.53
N ARG A 66 11.01 -14.28 12.67
CA ARG A 66 9.82 -15.13 12.46
C ARG A 66 8.63 -14.70 13.32
N LYS A 67 8.88 -14.41 14.59
CA LYS A 67 7.89 -13.90 15.54
C LYS A 67 7.22 -12.60 15.06
N LEU A 68 8.01 -11.63 14.60
CA LEU A 68 7.50 -10.33 14.15
C LEU A 68 6.77 -10.42 12.81
N PHE A 69 7.21 -11.31 11.91
CA PHE A 69 6.49 -11.61 10.68
C PHE A 69 5.11 -12.20 10.97
N ASN A 70 5.03 -13.18 11.88
CA ASN A 70 3.76 -13.79 12.29
C ASN A 70 2.86 -12.79 13.03
N GLN A 71 3.43 -11.90 13.86
CA GLN A 71 2.72 -10.78 14.47
C GLN A 71 2.08 -9.89 13.40
N ALA A 72 2.85 -9.44 12.39
CA ALA A 72 2.33 -8.61 11.30
C ALA A 72 1.14 -9.25 10.59
N LYS A 73 1.23 -10.56 10.33
CA LYS A 73 0.13 -11.34 9.72
C LYS A 73 -1.12 -11.39 10.59
N ARG A 74 -0.98 -11.61 11.90
CA ARG A 74 -2.13 -11.67 12.82
C ARG A 74 -2.85 -10.32 12.90
N ILE A 75 -2.11 -9.25 13.14
CA ILE A 75 -2.70 -7.91 13.33
C ILE A 75 -3.39 -7.36 12.07
N GLN A 76 -3.02 -7.85 10.88
CA GLN A 76 -3.68 -7.45 9.62
C GLN A 76 -5.19 -7.66 9.67
N ARG A 77 -5.67 -8.75 10.29
CA ARG A 77 -7.11 -9.04 10.40
C ARG A 77 -7.83 -7.97 11.23
N THR A 78 -7.20 -7.55 12.32
CA THR A 78 -7.72 -6.46 13.16
C THR A 78 -7.69 -5.13 12.43
N TYR A 79 -6.67 -4.85 11.63
CA TYR A 79 -6.64 -3.67 10.76
C TYR A 79 -7.74 -3.69 9.68
N ASN A 80 -8.00 -4.85 9.06
CA ASN A 80 -9.08 -5.01 8.08
C ASN A 80 -10.41 -4.57 8.69
N VAL A 81 -10.73 -5.05 9.90
CA VAL A 81 -11.96 -4.71 10.61
C VAL A 81 -11.98 -3.23 11.04
N LEU A 82 -10.88 -2.74 11.60
CA LEU A 82 -10.73 -1.35 12.06
C LEU A 82 -11.05 -0.36 10.93
N TYR A 83 -10.37 -0.47 9.78
CA TYR A 83 -10.55 0.47 8.67
C TYR A 83 -11.90 0.28 7.96
N SER A 84 -12.47 -0.93 7.97
CA SER A 84 -13.84 -1.15 7.51
C SER A 84 -14.85 -0.36 8.35
N ARG A 85 -14.67 -0.32 9.67
CA ARG A 85 -15.57 0.40 10.59
C ARG A 85 -15.38 1.91 10.52
N ILE A 86 -14.14 2.37 10.41
CA ILE A 86 -13.85 3.80 10.18
C ILE A 86 -14.54 4.28 8.91
N ALA A 87 -14.48 3.49 7.82
CA ALA A 87 -15.12 3.83 6.55
C ALA A 87 -16.67 3.89 6.64
N MET A 88 -17.28 3.26 7.64
CA MET A 88 -18.72 3.32 7.90
C MET A 88 -19.11 4.39 8.94
N ASP A 89 -18.16 5.00 9.65
CA ASP A 89 -18.43 6.09 10.60
C ASP A 89 -18.36 7.45 9.90
N THR A 90 -19.48 7.83 9.30
CA THR A 90 -19.64 9.09 8.57
C THR A 90 -19.28 10.31 9.43
N LYS A 91 -19.70 10.33 10.71
CA LYS A 91 -19.46 11.47 11.60
C LYS A 91 -17.97 11.62 11.90
N PHE A 92 -17.30 10.51 12.16
CA PHE A 92 -15.86 10.52 12.35
C PHE A 92 -15.14 11.05 11.11
N LEU A 93 -15.45 10.55 9.92
CA LEU A 93 -14.83 11.01 8.68
C LEU A 93 -15.14 12.48 8.35
N ASP A 94 -16.35 12.95 8.66
CA ASP A 94 -16.69 14.38 8.51
C ASP A 94 -15.82 15.26 9.41
N SER A 95 -15.66 14.86 10.67
CA SER A 95 -14.84 15.61 11.63
C SER A 95 -13.34 15.61 11.29
N VAL A 96 -12.81 14.47 10.84
CA VAL A 96 -11.36 14.31 10.62
C VAL A 96 -10.95 14.75 9.21
N MET A 97 -11.69 14.31 8.19
CA MET A 97 -11.31 14.47 6.78
C MET A 97 -12.14 15.51 6.03
N GLY A 98 -13.21 16.03 6.64
CA GLY A 98 -14.18 16.87 5.95
C GLY A 98 -13.70 18.26 5.56
N SER A 99 -14.39 18.87 4.60
CA SER A 99 -14.08 20.21 4.10
C SER A 99 -14.66 21.36 4.93
N GLU A 100 -15.50 21.03 5.92
CA GLU A 100 -16.14 22.01 6.80
C GLU A 100 -15.30 22.24 8.06
N GLU A 101 -14.78 21.17 8.67
CA GLU A 101 -14.07 21.21 9.96
C GLU A 101 -12.72 20.48 9.95
N GLY A 102 -12.52 19.48 9.09
CA GLY A 102 -11.33 18.64 9.05
C GLY A 102 -10.29 19.04 8.00
N VAL A 103 -9.49 18.06 7.60
CA VAL A 103 -8.39 18.19 6.64
C VAL A 103 -8.82 18.83 5.31
N GLY A 104 -9.99 18.43 4.78
CA GLY A 104 -10.45 18.86 3.45
C GLY A 104 -10.67 20.37 3.32
N LYS A 105 -10.64 21.12 4.43
CA LYS A 105 -10.71 22.58 4.44
C LYS A 105 -9.45 23.23 3.86
N VAL A 106 -8.31 22.58 4.03
CA VAL A 106 -6.99 23.12 3.67
C VAL A 106 -6.23 22.23 2.69
N ASP A 107 -6.65 20.98 2.54
CA ASP A 107 -6.17 20.10 1.48
C ASP A 107 -7.20 19.95 0.36
N GLU A 108 -6.93 20.55 -0.79
CA GLU A 108 -7.92 20.60 -1.89
C GLU A 108 -8.25 19.23 -2.47
N PHE A 109 -7.27 18.32 -2.57
CA PHE A 109 -7.49 16.97 -3.09
C PHE A 109 -8.43 16.16 -2.20
N THR A 110 -8.12 16.10 -0.90
CA THR A 110 -8.99 15.48 0.11
C THR A 110 -10.35 16.17 0.11
N GLY A 111 -10.36 17.50 0.03
CA GLY A 111 -11.57 18.31 0.07
C GLY A 111 -12.51 18.06 -1.09
N GLN A 112 -11.98 17.87 -2.31
CA GLN A 112 -12.78 17.51 -3.49
C GLN A 112 -13.41 16.12 -3.34
N LEU A 113 -12.62 15.12 -2.93
CA LEU A 113 -13.13 13.76 -2.70
C LEU A 113 -14.23 13.76 -1.63
N TRP A 114 -14.01 14.45 -0.52
CA TRP A 114 -15.01 14.54 0.54
C TRP A 114 -16.27 15.28 0.11
N ARG A 115 -16.17 16.41 -0.61
CA ARG A 115 -17.33 17.16 -1.13
C ARG A 115 -18.17 16.30 -2.07
N GLY A 116 -17.51 15.58 -2.98
CA GLY A 116 -18.18 14.66 -3.89
C GLY A 116 -18.86 13.50 -3.14
N TRP A 117 -18.16 12.88 -2.17
CA TRP A 117 -18.78 11.87 -1.33
C TRP A 117 -19.99 12.42 -0.58
N LYS A 118 -19.87 13.57 0.11
CA LYS A 118 -20.97 14.21 0.84
C LYS A 118 -22.18 14.46 -0.05
N ALA A 119 -22.00 14.95 -1.28
CA ALA A 119 -23.08 15.17 -2.23
C ALA A 119 -23.78 13.88 -2.67
N LEU A 120 -23.06 12.75 -2.71
CA LEU A 120 -23.57 11.46 -3.17
C LEU A 120 -24.15 10.56 -2.07
N ARG A 121 -23.89 10.84 -0.79
CA ARG A 121 -24.25 9.94 0.33
C ARG A 121 -25.73 9.60 0.38
N ASP A 122 -26.59 10.59 0.17
CA ASP A 122 -28.05 10.40 0.22
C ASP A 122 -28.59 9.67 -1.02
N GLU A 123 -27.81 9.62 -2.10
CA GLU A 123 -28.13 8.89 -3.34
C GLU A 123 -27.44 7.52 -3.44
N THR A 124 -26.63 7.14 -2.44
CA THR A 124 -25.79 5.95 -2.53
C THR A 124 -26.64 4.69 -2.48
N VAL A 125 -26.63 3.92 -3.57
CA VAL A 125 -27.43 2.69 -3.70
C VAL A 125 -26.68 1.40 -3.40
N GLN A 126 -25.34 1.42 -3.41
CA GLN A 126 -24.52 0.25 -3.12
C GLN A 126 -24.04 0.30 -1.66
N PRO A 127 -24.61 -0.53 -0.76
CA PRO A 127 -24.23 -0.53 0.66
C PRO A 127 -22.92 -1.26 0.95
N LEU A 128 -22.39 -2.03 0.00
CA LEU A 128 -21.17 -2.82 0.17
C LEU A 128 -19.93 -2.08 -0.32
N HIS A 129 -18.86 -2.29 0.42
CA HIS A 129 -17.52 -1.80 0.20
C HIS A 129 -16.59 -3.00 0.08
N LEU A 130 -15.65 -2.94 -0.86
CA LEU A 130 -14.49 -3.81 -0.83
C LEU A 130 -13.27 -2.97 -0.46
N GLY A 131 -12.50 -3.44 0.51
CA GLY A 131 -11.16 -2.93 0.78
C GLY A 131 -10.11 -3.97 0.43
N ILE A 132 -9.12 -3.58 -0.36
CA ILE A 132 -7.88 -4.34 -0.55
C ILE A 132 -6.75 -3.49 0.05
N PHE A 133 -6.27 -3.95 1.20
CA PHE A 133 -5.42 -3.20 2.10
C PHE A 133 -3.98 -3.69 2.05
N ARG A 134 -3.06 -2.79 2.42
CA ARG A 134 -1.70 -3.17 2.79
C ARG A 134 -1.23 -2.38 4.00
N SER A 135 -0.95 -3.09 5.09
CA SER A 135 -0.31 -2.50 6.27
C SER A 135 1.20 -2.62 6.14
N ASP A 136 1.91 -1.50 6.14
CA ASP A 136 3.36 -1.46 5.94
C ASP A 136 4.09 -1.25 7.27
N TYR A 137 5.20 -1.98 7.48
CA TYR A 137 5.95 -2.02 8.72
C TYR A 137 7.45 -1.96 8.49
N LEU A 138 8.16 -1.31 9.41
CA LEU A 138 9.60 -1.41 9.57
C LEU A 138 9.92 -2.14 10.89
N LEU A 139 11.06 -2.83 10.90
CA LEU A 139 11.67 -3.22 12.17
C LEU A 139 12.17 -1.97 12.87
N HIS A 140 12.00 -1.92 14.19
CA HIS A 140 12.55 -0.88 15.04
C HIS A 140 13.52 -1.52 16.04
N SER A 141 14.77 -1.06 16.04
CA SER A 141 15.76 -1.42 17.05
C SER A 141 15.76 -0.37 18.14
N SER A 142 15.28 -0.72 19.33
CA SER A 142 15.39 0.18 20.49
C SER A 142 16.85 0.31 20.97
N GLU A 143 17.13 1.27 21.86
CA GLU A 143 18.44 1.40 22.52
C GLU A 143 18.88 0.11 23.24
N ALA A 144 17.92 -0.71 23.70
CA ALA A 144 18.16 -2.01 24.31
C ALA A 144 18.47 -3.14 23.29
N LYS A 145 18.52 -2.82 21.99
CA LYS A 145 18.69 -3.75 20.85
C LYS A 145 17.58 -4.79 20.69
N ASP A 146 16.44 -4.58 21.35
CA ASP A 146 15.24 -5.38 21.12
C ASP A 146 14.57 -4.92 19.83
N LEU A 147 14.27 -5.89 18.95
CA LEU A 147 13.55 -5.66 17.71
C LEU A 147 12.04 -5.67 17.96
N SER A 148 11.36 -4.64 17.47
CA SER A 148 9.90 -4.55 17.47
C SER A 148 9.38 -4.19 16.07
N LEU A 149 8.11 -4.51 15.81
CA LEU A 149 7.45 -4.16 14.56
C LEU A 149 6.77 -2.80 14.71
N LYS A 150 7.03 -1.86 13.81
CA LYS A 150 6.41 -0.54 13.81
C LYS A 150 5.75 -0.21 12.48
N GLN A 151 4.47 0.16 12.51
CA GLN A 151 3.68 0.49 11.33
C GLN A 151 4.12 1.83 10.76
N VAL A 152 4.42 1.85 9.47
CA VAL A 152 4.72 3.04 8.67
C VAL A 152 3.41 3.75 8.29
N GLU A 153 2.49 3.00 7.70
CA GLU A 153 1.19 3.46 7.20
C GLU A 153 0.24 2.28 6.91
N PHE A 154 -1.03 2.59 6.65
CA PHE A 154 -2.04 1.64 6.21
C PHE A 154 -2.65 2.10 4.87
N ASN A 155 -2.39 1.35 3.81
CA ASN A 155 -2.81 1.70 2.45
C ASN A 155 -4.22 1.17 2.18
N THR A 156 -5.15 2.06 1.82
CA THR A 156 -6.54 1.69 1.52
C THR A 156 -6.94 1.82 0.06
N ILE A 157 -6.07 2.36 -0.80
CA ILE A 157 -6.30 2.52 -2.24
C ILE A 157 -5.07 2.08 -3.03
N SER A 158 -5.29 1.39 -4.17
CA SER A 158 -4.24 1.03 -5.13
C SER A 158 -2.99 0.37 -4.50
N SER A 159 -3.20 -0.48 -3.50
CA SER A 159 -2.16 -1.25 -2.83
C SER A 159 -1.43 -2.15 -3.83
N SER A 160 -0.32 -1.65 -4.37
CA SER A 160 0.44 -2.27 -5.46
C SER A 160 1.42 -3.35 -4.98
N PHE A 161 1.99 -4.08 -5.95
CA PHE A 161 3.09 -5.04 -5.80
C PHE A 161 2.74 -6.38 -5.16
N GLY A 162 1.46 -6.70 -4.99
CA GLY A 162 1.07 -8.02 -4.49
C GLY A 162 1.55 -9.14 -5.40
N CYS A 163 1.29 -9.02 -6.70
CA CYS A 163 1.64 -10.06 -7.66
C CYS A 163 3.15 -10.14 -7.91
N LEU A 164 3.80 -8.99 -8.08
CA LEU A 164 5.25 -8.99 -8.28
C LEU A 164 6.01 -9.42 -7.02
N SER A 165 5.46 -9.23 -5.81
CA SER A 165 6.07 -9.79 -4.59
C SER A 165 6.05 -11.31 -4.57
N GLN A 166 4.92 -11.93 -4.94
CA GLN A 166 4.83 -13.38 -5.08
C GLN A 166 5.89 -13.90 -6.06
N ARG A 167 6.11 -13.20 -7.19
CA ARG A 167 7.15 -13.54 -8.16
C ARG A 167 8.56 -13.33 -7.61
N ALA A 168 8.83 -12.27 -6.86
CA ALA A 168 10.13 -12.05 -6.20
C ALA A 168 10.45 -13.14 -5.17
N ALA A 169 9.45 -13.55 -4.37
CA ALA A 169 9.60 -14.67 -3.42
C ALA A 169 9.87 -16.00 -4.14
N ALA A 170 9.18 -16.26 -5.25
CA ALA A 170 9.41 -17.43 -6.08
C ALA A 170 10.81 -17.42 -6.73
N MET A 171 11.30 -16.26 -7.18
CA MET A 171 12.65 -16.10 -7.69
C MET A 171 13.71 -16.46 -6.63
N HIS A 172 13.61 -15.91 -5.43
CA HIS A 172 14.57 -16.22 -4.36
C HIS A 172 14.53 -17.70 -3.96
N ARG A 173 13.33 -18.29 -3.88
CA ARG A 173 13.19 -19.74 -3.65
C ARG A 173 13.83 -20.55 -4.78
N TYR A 174 13.67 -20.14 -6.05
CA TYR A 174 14.29 -20.79 -7.20
C TYR A 174 15.82 -20.72 -7.16
N LEU A 175 16.41 -19.58 -6.80
CA LEU A 175 17.86 -19.47 -6.64
C LEU A 175 18.39 -20.46 -5.59
N GLN A 176 17.68 -20.61 -4.47
CA GLN A 176 18.01 -21.63 -3.47
C GLN A 176 17.87 -23.07 -4.01
N GLN A 177 16.83 -23.38 -4.79
CA GLN A 177 16.63 -24.73 -5.32
C GLN A 177 17.60 -25.09 -6.45
N SER A 178 17.94 -24.12 -7.29
CA SER A 178 18.71 -24.34 -8.52
C SER A 178 20.22 -24.44 -8.27
N ASN A 179 20.77 -23.59 -7.40
CA ASN A 179 22.21 -23.58 -7.11
C ASN A 179 22.57 -23.43 -5.64
N GLN A 180 21.59 -23.57 -4.73
CA GLN A 180 21.78 -23.46 -3.27
C GLN A 180 22.35 -22.11 -2.83
N TYR A 181 22.14 -21.04 -3.62
CA TYR A 181 22.81 -19.76 -3.44
C TYR A 181 24.33 -19.90 -3.27
N LEU A 182 24.93 -20.85 -4.00
CA LEU A 182 26.36 -21.17 -3.91
C LEU A 182 26.83 -21.55 -2.49
N LYS A 183 25.90 -22.00 -1.64
CA LYS A 183 26.13 -22.30 -0.22
C LYS A 183 26.67 -21.11 0.58
N ALA A 184 26.32 -19.88 0.18
CA ALA A 184 26.85 -18.66 0.77
C ALA A 184 26.46 -18.45 2.24
N SER A 185 25.35 -19.05 2.71
CA SER A 185 24.92 -18.96 4.10
C SER A 185 24.21 -20.22 4.56
N GLU A 186 24.39 -20.59 5.84
CA GLU A 186 23.64 -21.68 6.48
C GLU A 186 22.16 -21.35 6.74
N HIS A 187 21.78 -20.07 6.65
CA HIS A 187 20.40 -19.62 6.86
C HIS A 187 19.53 -19.73 5.61
N LEU A 188 20.14 -19.85 4.41
CA LEU A 188 19.44 -20.05 3.15
C LEU A 188 18.98 -21.52 3.04
N LYS A 189 17.95 -21.85 3.82
CA LYS A 189 17.27 -23.15 3.88
C LYS A 189 15.82 -22.95 3.45
N LEU A 190 15.25 -23.87 2.66
CA LEU A 190 13.91 -23.71 2.10
C LEU A 190 12.82 -23.48 3.16
N ASP A 191 12.98 -24.03 4.36
CA ASP A 191 12.06 -23.84 5.50
C ASP A 191 12.05 -22.41 6.08
N ASN A 192 13.07 -21.62 5.74
CA ASN A 192 13.14 -20.20 6.09
C ASN A 192 12.49 -19.30 5.05
N PHE A 193 12.07 -19.81 3.89
CA PHE A 193 11.37 -19.01 2.89
C PHE A 193 9.85 -19.15 3.15
N PRO A 194 9.12 -18.10 3.57
CA PRO A 194 7.68 -18.19 3.72
C PRO A 194 6.99 -18.44 2.37
N SER A 195 5.79 -19.01 2.39
CA SER A 195 4.91 -19.05 1.21
C SER A 195 4.37 -17.65 0.92
N ASN A 196 4.11 -17.36 -0.36
CA ASN A 196 3.53 -16.10 -0.79
C ASN A 196 2.50 -16.40 -1.89
N GLU A 197 1.22 -16.34 -1.55
CA GLU A 197 0.08 -16.59 -2.45
C GLU A 197 -0.74 -15.32 -2.68
N THR A 198 -0.06 -14.16 -2.66
CA THR A 198 -0.70 -12.84 -2.67
C THR A 198 -1.59 -12.61 -3.89
N THR A 199 -1.23 -13.12 -5.08
CA THR A 199 -2.03 -12.95 -6.30
C THR A 199 -3.42 -13.56 -6.15
N GLY A 200 -3.50 -14.87 -5.85
CA GLY A 200 -4.78 -15.55 -5.60
C GLY A 200 -5.50 -14.99 -4.38
N GLY A 201 -4.74 -14.59 -3.36
CA GLY A 201 -5.23 -13.91 -2.18
C GLY A 201 -6.01 -12.63 -2.46
N ILE A 202 -5.42 -11.70 -3.22
CA ILE A 202 -6.06 -10.45 -3.64
C ILE A 202 -7.22 -10.71 -4.60
N ALA A 203 -7.03 -11.59 -5.59
CA ALA A 203 -8.08 -11.95 -6.56
C ALA A 203 -9.32 -12.53 -5.86
N SER A 204 -9.14 -13.29 -4.78
CA SER A 204 -10.25 -13.83 -4.00
C SER A 204 -11.16 -12.74 -3.39
N GLY A 205 -10.62 -11.57 -3.01
CA GLY A 205 -11.41 -10.44 -2.52
C GLY A 205 -12.22 -9.78 -3.63
N LEU A 206 -11.62 -9.61 -4.81
CA LEU A 206 -12.32 -9.13 -6.02
C LEU A 206 -13.43 -10.10 -6.45
N ALA A 207 -13.16 -11.41 -6.42
CA ALA A 207 -14.15 -12.44 -6.70
C ALA A 207 -15.28 -12.48 -5.66
N ALA A 208 -14.98 -12.24 -4.38
CA ALA A 208 -15.98 -12.14 -3.32
C ALA A 208 -16.93 -10.95 -3.54
N ALA A 209 -16.40 -9.78 -3.92
CA ALA A 209 -17.23 -8.62 -4.26
C ALA A 209 -18.07 -8.87 -5.53
N HIS A 210 -17.48 -9.43 -6.58
CA HIS A 210 -18.21 -9.81 -7.81
C HIS A 210 -19.37 -10.76 -7.50
N LYS A 211 -19.12 -11.80 -6.67
CA LYS A 211 -20.16 -12.72 -6.22
C LYS A 211 -21.25 -12.02 -5.41
N ALA A 212 -20.87 -11.10 -4.51
CA ALA A 212 -21.82 -10.36 -3.68
C ALA A 212 -22.70 -9.39 -4.51
N TYR A 213 -22.20 -8.90 -5.64
CA TYR A 213 -23.00 -8.12 -6.60
C TYR A 213 -24.13 -8.95 -7.24
N GLY A 214 -23.93 -10.25 -7.42
CA GLY A 214 -25.00 -11.20 -7.76
C GLY A 214 -25.35 -11.31 -9.26
N LYS A 215 -24.51 -10.79 -10.16
CA LYS A 215 -24.66 -10.94 -11.61
C LYS A 215 -23.42 -11.61 -12.23
N PRO A 216 -23.46 -12.93 -12.53
CA PRO A 216 -22.30 -13.68 -13.02
C PRO A 216 -21.71 -13.15 -14.35
N GLU A 217 -22.55 -12.63 -15.25
CA GLU A 217 -22.12 -12.09 -16.56
C GLU A 217 -21.49 -10.69 -16.47
N ALA A 218 -21.57 -10.04 -15.30
CA ALA A 218 -20.98 -8.73 -15.11
C ALA A 218 -19.45 -8.79 -15.07
N HIS A 219 -18.79 -7.69 -15.40
CA HIS A 219 -17.33 -7.61 -15.44
C HIS A 219 -16.79 -6.86 -14.23
N ILE A 220 -15.48 -6.96 -13.99
CA ILE A 220 -14.76 -6.07 -13.06
C ILE A 220 -14.07 -4.98 -13.89
N LEU A 221 -14.23 -3.73 -13.48
CA LEU A 221 -13.55 -2.58 -14.08
C LEU A 221 -12.28 -2.28 -13.29
N PHE A 222 -11.12 -2.35 -13.94
CA PHE A 222 -9.86 -1.81 -13.42
C PHE A 222 -9.71 -0.37 -13.91
N VAL A 223 -9.72 0.58 -12.98
CA VAL A 223 -9.43 2.00 -13.25
C VAL A 223 -7.92 2.22 -13.12
N VAL A 224 -7.25 2.56 -14.22
CA VAL A 224 -5.77 2.56 -14.31
C VAL A 224 -5.20 3.92 -14.71
N GLN A 225 -3.92 4.16 -14.42
CA GLN A 225 -3.22 5.36 -14.89
C GLN A 225 -2.86 5.24 -16.37
N GLY A 226 -2.81 6.37 -17.08
CA GLY A 226 -2.25 6.42 -18.43
C GLY A 226 -0.74 6.18 -18.41
N GLY A 227 -0.23 5.30 -19.27
CA GLY A 227 1.20 4.98 -19.34
C GLY A 227 1.74 4.20 -18.12
N GLU A 228 0.88 3.46 -17.41
CA GLU A 228 1.24 2.63 -16.26
C GLU A 228 2.37 1.63 -16.60
N ARG A 229 3.51 1.75 -15.93
CA ARG A 229 4.67 0.87 -16.14
C ARG A 229 4.59 -0.43 -15.36
N ASN A 230 3.90 -0.42 -14.23
CA ASN A 230 3.65 -1.57 -13.37
C ASN A 230 2.42 -2.38 -13.83
N VAL A 231 2.12 -2.36 -15.13
CA VAL A 231 0.97 -3.06 -15.72
C VAL A 231 1.02 -4.56 -15.44
N PHE A 232 2.22 -5.16 -15.41
CA PHE A 232 2.38 -6.59 -15.18
C PHE A 232 1.94 -7.04 -13.78
N ASP A 233 2.06 -6.18 -12.75
CA ASP A 233 1.49 -6.45 -11.42
C ASP A 233 -0.03 -6.54 -11.47
N GLN A 234 -0.66 -5.73 -12.32
CA GLN A 234 -2.11 -5.67 -12.51
C GLN A 234 -2.60 -6.85 -13.36
N SER A 235 -1.89 -7.18 -14.45
CA SER A 235 -2.29 -8.26 -15.37
C SER A 235 -2.28 -9.64 -14.73
N TRP A 236 -1.39 -9.90 -13.77
CA TRP A 236 -1.44 -11.14 -12.99
C TRP A 236 -2.78 -11.33 -12.25
N LEU A 237 -3.41 -10.25 -11.77
CA LEU A 237 -4.74 -10.35 -11.15
C LEU A 237 -5.82 -10.64 -12.19
N GLU A 238 -5.68 -10.10 -13.40
CA GLU A 238 -6.64 -10.35 -14.49
C GLU A 238 -6.62 -11.80 -14.93
N TYR A 239 -5.42 -12.38 -15.06
CA TYR A 239 -5.25 -13.79 -15.40
C TYR A 239 -5.81 -14.67 -14.29
N GLU A 240 -5.49 -14.38 -13.04
CA GLU A 240 -6.03 -15.10 -11.88
C GLU A 240 -7.57 -15.06 -11.83
N LEU A 241 -8.16 -13.87 -12.04
CA LEU A 241 -9.62 -13.69 -12.08
C LEU A 241 -10.27 -14.48 -13.21
N LEU A 242 -9.66 -14.50 -14.40
CA LEU A 242 -10.21 -15.23 -15.54
C LEU A 242 -10.04 -16.74 -15.36
N GLU A 243 -8.82 -17.19 -15.08
CA GLU A 243 -8.44 -18.61 -15.10
C GLU A 243 -9.01 -19.38 -13.90
N ASN A 244 -9.01 -18.77 -12.70
CA ASN A 244 -9.43 -19.45 -11.48
C ASN A 244 -10.81 -19.03 -10.97
N HIS A 245 -11.37 -17.92 -11.46
CA HIS A 245 -12.70 -17.44 -11.06
C HIS A 245 -13.69 -17.27 -12.21
N GLY A 246 -13.26 -17.34 -13.47
CA GLY A 246 -14.14 -17.13 -14.64
C GLY A 246 -14.65 -15.69 -14.77
N ILE A 247 -13.95 -14.71 -14.18
CA ILE A 247 -14.38 -13.31 -14.12
C ILE A 247 -13.59 -12.48 -15.14
N HIS A 248 -14.31 -11.79 -16.02
CA HIS A 248 -13.71 -10.93 -17.02
C HIS A 248 -13.40 -9.52 -16.47
N VAL A 249 -12.28 -8.95 -16.93
CA VAL A 249 -11.83 -7.61 -16.56
C VAL A 249 -11.86 -6.67 -17.77
N ILE A 250 -12.31 -5.44 -17.53
CA ILE A 250 -12.15 -4.30 -18.44
C ILE A 250 -11.19 -3.31 -17.80
N ARG A 251 -10.25 -2.75 -18.58
CA ARG A 251 -9.27 -1.77 -18.09
C ARG A 251 -9.44 -0.45 -18.81
N GLN A 252 -9.65 0.64 -18.08
CA GLN A 252 -9.74 1.98 -18.66
C GLN A 252 -9.20 3.06 -17.72
N THR A 253 -8.71 4.15 -18.29
CA THR A 253 -8.35 5.36 -17.54
C THR A 253 -9.60 6.19 -17.21
N LEU A 254 -9.49 7.11 -16.25
CA LEU A 254 -10.59 8.08 -15.97
C LEU A 254 -10.94 8.92 -17.21
N GLU A 255 -9.95 9.27 -18.03
CA GLU A 255 -10.16 9.99 -19.30
C GLU A 255 -11.01 9.17 -20.28
N GLN A 256 -10.71 7.87 -20.46
CA GLN A 256 -11.52 7.00 -21.32
C GLN A 256 -12.95 6.83 -20.76
N LEU A 257 -13.04 6.62 -19.43
CA LEU A 257 -14.30 6.44 -18.72
C LEU A 257 -15.23 7.65 -18.79
N ALA A 258 -14.69 8.86 -18.96
CA ALA A 258 -15.50 10.06 -19.17
C ALA A 258 -16.44 9.96 -20.40
N THR A 259 -16.09 9.11 -21.37
CA THR A 259 -16.89 8.90 -22.59
C THR A 259 -17.53 7.53 -22.69
N SER A 260 -16.92 6.49 -22.10
CA SER A 260 -17.40 5.11 -22.20
C SER A 260 -18.33 4.70 -21.07
N ALA A 261 -18.24 5.34 -19.90
CA ALA A 261 -19.00 4.97 -18.71
C ALA A 261 -20.35 5.67 -18.64
N SER A 262 -21.37 4.93 -18.24
CA SER A 262 -22.71 5.46 -17.98
C SER A 262 -23.35 4.70 -16.82
N VAL A 263 -24.30 5.34 -16.14
CA VAL A 263 -25.12 4.71 -15.10
C VAL A 263 -26.56 4.73 -15.57
N ASP A 264 -27.18 3.56 -15.69
CA ASP A 264 -28.55 3.44 -16.18
C ASP A 264 -29.61 3.75 -15.10
N GLU A 265 -30.89 3.67 -15.46
CA GLU A 265 -32.02 3.94 -14.54
C GLU A 265 -32.03 3.00 -13.31
N SER A 266 -31.52 1.77 -13.46
CA SER A 266 -31.35 0.81 -12.37
C SER A 266 -30.09 1.06 -11.54
N LYS A 267 -29.37 2.15 -11.82
CA LYS A 267 -28.08 2.53 -11.25
C LYS A 267 -26.94 1.57 -11.60
N ALA A 268 -27.12 0.66 -12.57
CA ALA A 268 -26.05 -0.22 -13.00
C ALA A 268 -25.00 0.56 -13.79
N LEU A 269 -23.71 0.34 -13.46
CA LEU A 269 -22.60 0.90 -14.22
C LEU A 269 -22.42 0.11 -15.51
N ARG A 270 -22.41 0.81 -16.64
CA ARG A 270 -22.21 0.23 -17.97
C ARG A 270 -21.03 0.86 -18.68
N ILE A 271 -20.17 0.02 -19.25
CA ILE A 271 -19.03 0.44 -20.06
C ILE A 271 -19.27 0.07 -21.52
N THR A 272 -19.25 1.08 -22.40
CA THR A 272 -19.33 0.90 -23.84
C THR A 272 -17.92 0.93 -24.44
N LEU A 273 -17.46 -0.19 -24.98
CA LEU A 273 -16.17 -0.26 -25.67
C LEU A 273 -16.29 0.29 -27.09
N THR A 274 -15.23 0.93 -27.59
CA THR A 274 -15.18 1.48 -28.94
C THR A 274 -14.47 0.54 -29.92
N PRO A 275 -14.96 0.42 -31.18
CA PRO A 275 -16.19 1.03 -31.69
C PRO A 275 -17.44 0.33 -31.13
N SER A 276 -18.45 1.12 -30.76
CA SER A 276 -19.70 0.69 -30.11
C SER A 276 -20.56 -0.23 -30.96
N SER A 277 -20.24 -0.38 -32.25
CA SER A 277 -20.89 -1.30 -33.19
C SER A 277 -20.59 -2.78 -32.92
N ILE A 278 -19.67 -3.09 -32.00
CA ILE A 278 -19.16 -4.46 -31.80
C ILE A 278 -19.79 -5.16 -30.58
N SER A 279 -20.36 -4.43 -29.60
CA SER A 279 -20.98 -5.06 -28.42
C SER A 279 -21.98 -4.17 -27.70
N SER A 280 -22.99 -4.78 -27.08
CA SER A 280 -23.79 -4.12 -26.04
C SER A 280 -22.92 -3.66 -24.88
N PRO A 281 -23.28 -2.58 -24.16
CA PRO A 281 -22.52 -2.12 -23.00
C PRO A 281 -22.40 -3.19 -21.91
N PHE A 282 -21.20 -3.37 -21.37
CA PHE A 282 -20.90 -4.34 -20.33
C PHE A 282 -21.32 -3.82 -18.96
N GLU A 283 -22.09 -4.60 -18.21
CA GLU A 283 -22.44 -4.27 -16.83
C GLU A 283 -21.26 -4.56 -15.90
N ILE A 284 -20.97 -3.63 -14.97
CA ILE A 284 -19.84 -3.72 -14.05
C ILE A 284 -20.33 -4.06 -12.65
N SER A 285 -19.77 -5.13 -12.11
CA SER A 285 -20.03 -5.62 -10.74
C SER A 285 -19.16 -4.92 -9.69
N THR A 286 -17.88 -4.70 -10.02
CA THR A 286 -16.87 -4.16 -9.11
C THR A 286 -15.96 -3.19 -9.85
N VAL A 287 -15.64 -2.07 -9.21
CA VAL A 287 -14.68 -1.07 -9.70
C VAL A 287 -13.43 -1.14 -8.82
N TYR A 288 -12.33 -1.62 -9.38
CA TYR A 288 -11.03 -1.74 -8.71
C TYR A 288 -10.10 -0.60 -9.14
N PHE A 289 -9.75 0.25 -8.18
CA PHE A 289 -8.90 1.41 -8.42
C PHE A 289 -7.41 1.04 -8.33
N ARG A 290 -6.73 1.14 -9.47
CA ARG A 290 -5.26 1.19 -9.62
C ARG A 290 -4.77 2.60 -10.00
N ALA A 291 -5.64 3.60 -9.81
CA ALA A 291 -5.43 5.04 -10.02
C ALA A 291 -6.36 5.81 -9.06
N GLY A 292 -6.32 7.14 -9.11
CA GLY A 292 -7.21 8.02 -8.35
C GLY A 292 -6.76 8.30 -6.91
N TYR A 293 -5.48 8.04 -6.60
CA TYR A 293 -4.88 8.23 -5.28
C TYR A 293 -3.96 9.45 -5.20
N THR A 294 -3.73 10.14 -6.32
CA THR A 294 -2.92 11.37 -6.38
C THR A 294 -3.66 12.46 -7.17
N PRO A 295 -3.45 13.75 -6.86
CA PRO A 295 -4.02 14.85 -7.64
C PRO A 295 -3.68 14.78 -9.14
N ALA A 296 -2.54 14.19 -9.50
CA ALA A 296 -2.11 14.04 -10.89
C ALA A 296 -3.05 13.14 -11.72
N ASP A 297 -3.86 12.29 -11.08
CA ASP A 297 -4.88 11.49 -11.76
C ASP A 297 -6.15 12.29 -12.09
N TYR A 298 -6.23 13.54 -11.62
CA TYR A 298 -7.38 14.43 -11.75
C TYR A 298 -6.99 15.79 -12.35
N PRO A 299 -6.44 15.83 -13.58
CA PRO A 299 -6.02 17.07 -14.21
C PRO A 299 -7.18 18.04 -14.49
N THR A 300 -8.41 17.55 -14.58
CA THR A 300 -9.62 18.36 -14.87
C THR A 300 -10.80 17.95 -13.99
N GLN A 301 -11.80 18.83 -13.88
CA GLN A 301 -13.05 18.54 -13.17
C GLN A 301 -13.77 17.31 -13.73
N THR A 302 -13.70 17.07 -15.04
CA THR A 302 -14.25 15.87 -15.69
C THR A 302 -13.72 14.57 -15.07
N HIS A 303 -12.47 14.54 -14.60
CA HIS A 303 -11.93 13.34 -13.94
C HIS A 303 -12.59 13.09 -12.57
N TYR A 304 -12.85 14.17 -11.82
CA TYR A 304 -13.62 14.08 -10.57
C TYR A 304 -15.05 13.66 -10.84
N ASP A 305 -15.70 14.27 -11.83
CA ASP A 305 -17.07 13.94 -12.22
C ASP A 305 -17.19 12.47 -12.64
N THR A 306 -16.22 11.94 -13.38
CA THR A 306 -16.13 10.51 -13.71
C THR A 306 -15.96 9.67 -12.45
N ARG A 307 -15.07 10.02 -11.52
CA ARG A 307 -14.94 9.29 -10.25
C ARG A 307 -16.26 9.26 -9.48
N PHE A 308 -16.97 10.38 -9.43
CA PHE A 308 -18.27 10.49 -8.76
C PHE A 308 -19.38 9.72 -9.49
N LEU A 309 -19.34 9.66 -10.82
CA LEU A 309 -20.22 8.79 -11.63
C LEU A 309 -20.05 7.31 -11.24
N LEU A 310 -18.79 6.85 -11.13
CA LEU A 310 -18.50 5.48 -10.70
C LEU A 310 -19.01 5.23 -9.27
N GLU A 311 -18.77 6.15 -8.35
CA GLU A 311 -19.18 6.05 -6.96
C GLU A 311 -20.71 5.92 -6.82
N ARG A 312 -21.47 6.70 -7.59
CA ARG A 312 -22.95 6.70 -7.60
C ARG A 312 -23.57 5.40 -8.09
N SER A 313 -22.83 4.56 -8.80
CA SER A 313 -23.35 3.32 -9.37
C SER A 313 -23.59 2.22 -8.34
N SER A 314 -24.33 1.18 -8.74
CA SER A 314 -24.53 -0.04 -7.96
C SER A 314 -23.29 -0.95 -7.92
N ALA A 315 -22.25 -0.71 -8.72
CA ALA A 315 -21.03 -1.51 -8.65
C ALA A 315 -20.37 -1.37 -7.27
N ILE A 316 -19.76 -2.44 -6.74
CA ILE A 316 -18.99 -2.38 -5.49
C ILE A 316 -17.65 -1.69 -5.79
N LYS A 317 -17.29 -0.64 -5.04
CA LYS A 317 -16.02 0.05 -5.25
C LYS A 317 -14.93 -0.53 -4.35
N CYS A 318 -13.71 -0.61 -4.89
CA CYS A 318 -12.51 -1.05 -4.23
C CYS A 318 -11.36 -0.04 -4.42
N PRO A 319 -11.22 0.95 -3.51
CA PRO A 319 -12.12 1.29 -2.41
C PRO A 319 -13.24 2.27 -2.83
N THR A 320 -14.27 2.40 -1.99
CA THR A 320 -15.17 3.58 -2.02
C THR A 320 -14.43 4.84 -1.57
N ILE A 321 -14.99 6.02 -1.83
CA ILE A 321 -14.41 7.30 -1.35
C ILE A 321 -14.25 7.34 0.18
N PRO A 322 -15.25 7.00 1.02
CA PRO A 322 -15.05 7.00 2.48
C PRO A 322 -13.92 6.08 2.95
N LEU A 323 -13.72 4.94 2.28
CA LEU A 323 -12.62 4.05 2.61
C LEU A 323 -11.25 4.60 2.14
N GLN A 324 -11.21 5.31 1.02
CA GLN A 324 -10.02 6.05 0.61
C GLN A 324 -9.68 7.15 1.63
N LEU A 325 -10.67 7.92 2.09
CA LEU A 325 -10.48 8.96 3.11
C LEU A 325 -10.03 8.37 4.46
N ALA A 326 -10.55 7.20 4.84
CA ALA A 326 -10.14 6.48 6.03
C ALA A 326 -8.63 6.15 6.03
N GLY A 327 -8.01 5.99 4.85
CA GLY A 327 -6.56 5.76 4.71
C GLY A 327 -5.67 6.98 4.94
N GLY A 328 -6.25 8.16 5.17
CA GLY A 328 -5.48 9.39 5.37
C GLY A 328 -4.54 9.30 6.57
N LYS A 329 -3.36 9.92 6.45
CA LYS A 329 -2.37 10.01 7.53
C LYS A 329 -2.94 10.67 8.79
N LYS A 330 -3.86 11.63 8.63
CA LYS A 330 -4.58 12.24 9.75
C LYS A 330 -5.43 11.23 10.52
N VAL A 331 -6.11 10.30 9.82
CA VAL A 331 -6.86 9.22 10.49
C VAL A 331 -5.93 8.31 11.28
N GLN A 332 -4.77 7.95 10.71
CA GLN A 332 -3.75 7.16 11.41
C GLN A 332 -3.28 7.85 12.71
N GLU A 333 -3.05 9.16 12.67
CA GLU A 333 -2.70 9.95 13.86
C GLU A 333 -3.83 10.00 14.89
N VAL A 334 -5.05 10.32 14.46
CA VAL A 334 -6.22 10.43 15.34
C VAL A 334 -6.52 9.11 16.05
N LEU A 335 -6.25 7.96 15.41
CA LEU A 335 -6.38 6.64 16.05
C LEU A 335 -5.45 6.43 17.25
N THR A 336 -4.34 7.16 17.34
CA THR A 336 -3.42 7.08 18.48
C THR A 336 -3.91 7.85 19.70
N GLN A 337 -4.91 8.71 19.54
CA GLN A 337 -5.46 9.51 20.63
C GLN A 337 -6.24 8.63 21.63
N PRO A 338 -6.20 8.96 22.94
CA PRO A 338 -6.88 8.17 23.96
C PRO A 338 -8.36 7.93 23.66
N GLY A 339 -8.78 6.66 23.71
CA GLY A 339 -10.17 6.24 23.53
C GLY A 339 -10.69 6.23 22.09
N VAL A 340 -9.96 6.73 21.10
CA VAL A 340 -10.43 6.75 19.69
C VAL A 340 -10.45 5.34 19.11
N LEU A 341 -9.35 4.59 19.24
CA LEU A 341 -9.26 3.21 18.76
C LEU A 341 -10.40 2.33 19.32
N ASP A 342 -10.68 2.45 20.62
CA ASP A 342 -11.63 1.59 21.32
C ASP A 342 -13.08 1.72 20.80
N ARG A 343 -13.42 2.85 20.17
CA ARG A 343 -14.71 3.06 19.49
C ARG A 343 -14.92 2.14 18.29
N PHE A 344 -13.83 1.69 17.67
CA PHE A 344 -13.87 0.90 16.45
C PHE A 344 -13.58 -0.59 16.68
N LEU A 345 -13.17 -1.00 17.89
CA LEU A 345 -12.93 -2.40 18.23
C LEU A 345 -14.20 -3.08 18.78
N ASP A 346 -14.44 -4.32 18.36
CA ASP A 346 -15.41 -5.25 18.95
C ASP A 346 -14.73 -6.25 19.87
N ASP A 347 -15.50 -7.15 20.48
CA ASP A 347 -14.98 -8.18 21.37
C ASP A 347 -13.94 -9.09 20.69
N ALA A 348 -14.10 -9.36 19.39
CA ALA A 348 -13.17 -10.19 18.63
C ALA A 348 -11.80 -9.49 18.40
N THR A 349 -11.82 -8.18 18.18
CA THR A 349 -10.62 -7.37 17.89
C THR A 349 -10.02 -6.71 19.13
N ARG A 350 -10.77 -6.62 20.23
CA ARG A 350 -10.33 -5.99 21.48
C ARG A 350 -9.16 -6.72 22.13
N ALA A 351 -9.08 -8.04 21.96
CA ALA A 351 -7.94 -8.84 22.46
C ALA A 351 -6.61 -8.41 21.82
N ASP A 352 -6.65 -7.94 20.57
CA ASP A 352 -5.46 -7.55 19.80
C ASP A 352 -5.12 -6.05 19.95
N ALA A 353 -5.92 -5.29 20.70
CA ALA A 353 -5.77 -3.84 20.84
C ALA A 353 -4.39 -3.44 21.40
N ALA A 354 -3.82 -4.27 22.28
CA ALA A 354 -2.49 -4.05 22.83
C ALA A 354 -1.39 -4.27 21.78
N GLU A 355 -1.49 -5.33 20.97
CA GLU A 355 -0.54 -5.64 19.89
C GLU A 355 -0.59 -4.56 18.79
N LEU A 356 -1.80 -4.09 18.46
CA LEU A 356 -2.02 -3.02 17.50
C LEU A 356 -1.42 -1.69 17.97
N ARG A 357 -1.69 -1.26 19.22
CA ARG A 357 -1.05 -0.07 19.82
C ARG A 357 0.47 -0.21 19.90
N ALA A 358 0.98 -1.39 20.24
CA ALA A 358 2.42 -1.65 20.30
C ALA A 358 3.11 -1.50 18.94
N SER A 359 2.36 -1.67 17.84
CA SER A 359 2.87 -1.44 16.49
C SER A 359 2.99 0.04 16.11
N TRP A 360 2.47 0.97 16.91
CA TRP A 360 2.53 2.39 16.58
C TRP A 360 3.79 3.07 17.12
N MET A 361 4.21 4.11 16.41
CA MET A 361 5.13 5.14 16.89
C MET A 361 4.34 6.32 17.46
N GLY A 362 5.00 7.20 18.22
CA GLY A 362 4.39 8.47 18.62
C GLY A 362 3.97 9.28 17.39
N MET A 363 2.74 9.79 17.42
CA MET A 363 2.15 10.60 16.35
C MET A 363 1.36 11.76 16.95
N TRP A 364 1.40 12.92 16.29
CA TRP A 364 0.68 14.12 16.71
C TRP A 364 0.24 14.94 15.50
N GLY A 365 -0.99 15.48 15.54
CA GLY A 365 -1.42 16.50 14.60
C GLY A 365 -0.67 17.82 14.84
N LEU A 366 -0.27 18.52 13.77
CA LEU A 366 0.34 19.86 13.92
C LEU A 366 -0.67 20.94 14.30
N ASP A 367 -1.96 20.63 14.25
CA ASP A 367 -3.09 21.43 14.70
C ASP A 367 -3.51 21.13 16.14
N ALA A 368 -2.92 20.13 16.80
CA ALA A 368 -3.28 19.73 18.14
C ALA A 368 -2.99 20.84 19.17
N ALA A 369 -4.04 21.35 19.81
CA ALA A 369 -3.94 22.16 21.02
C ALA A 369 -3.78 21.26 22.26
N GLU A 370 -3.20 21.78 23.33
CA GLU A 370 -3.18 21.09 24.64
C GLU A 370 -4.45 21.44 25.42
N ASP A 371 -5.00 20.47 26.16
CA ASP A 371 -6.12 20.72 27.08
C ASP A 371 -5.72 21.81 28.10
N GLY A 372 -6.33 22.99 27.99
CA GLY A 372 -6.18 24.07 28.96
C GLY A 372 -5.07 25.09 28.71
N LEU A 373 -4.37 25.08 27.58
CA LEU A 373 -3.37 26.11 27.24
C LEU A 373 -3.71 26.86 25.94
N SER A 374 -3.99 28.17 26.08
CA SER A 374 -4.13 29.12 24.97
C SER A 374 -2.77 29.53 24.41
N ALA A 375 -2.00 28.60 23.86
CA ALA A 375 -0.74 28.95 23.19
C ALA A 375 -1.03 29.45 21.76
N ALA A 376 -0.36 30.53 21.33
CA ALA A 376 -0.40 31.01 19.94
C ALA A 376 0.17 29.99 18.93
N THR A 377 0.89 28.96 19.41
CA THR A 377 1.47 27.88 18.62
C THR A 377 0.95 26.53 19.15
N PRO A 378 0.37 25.67 18.30
CA PRO A 378 -0.11 24.34 18.71
C PRO A 378 0.99 23.45 19.30
N HIS A 379 0.63 22.55 20.22
CA HIS A 379 1.56 21.64 20.90
C HIS A 379 2.31 20.73 19.93
N GLY A 380 1.61 20.24 18.89
CA GLY A 380 2.22 19.44 17.84
C GLY A 380 3.37 20.16 17.13
N VAL A 381 3.25 21.47 16.90
CA VAL A 381 4.31 22.29 16.30
C VAL A 381 5.48 22.48 17.27
N LEU A 382 5.21 22.73 18.55
CA LEU A 382 6.26 22.87 19.57
C LEU A 382 7.08 21.59 19.68
N ARG A 383 6.41 20.43 19.83
CA ARG A 383 7.08 19.12 19.83
C ARG A 383 7.86 18.87 18.54
N ALA A 384 7.28 19.18 17.38
CA ALA A 384 7.95 19.01 16.10
C ALA A 384 9.24 19.84 16.00
N ARG A 385 9.27 21.04 16.58
CA ARG A 385 10.46 21.90 16.64
C ARG A 385 11.49 21.44 17.67
N GLU A 386 11.05 20.92 18.81
CA GLU A 386 11.97 20.46 19.86
C GLU A 386 12.63 19.12 19.50
N GLN A 387 11.89 18.22 18.87
CA GLN A 387 12.32 16.84 18.63
C GLN A 387 12.63 16.56 17.15
N PHE A 388 12.75 17.59 16.32
CA PHE A 388 12.84 17.49 14.86
C PHE A 388 13.75 16.35 14.36
N ALA A 389 14.93 16.17 14.95
CA ALA A 389 15.93 15.17 14.55
C ALA A 389 15.43 13.71 14.60
N ARG A 390 14.35 13.45 15.35
CA ARG A 390 13.73 12.12 15.53
C ARG A 390 12.37 12.01 14.86
N LEU A 391 11.97 12.99 14.05
CA LEU A 391 10.63 13.07 13.47
C LEU A 391 10.63 13.08 11.95
N VAL A 392 9.47 12.72 11.40
CA VAL A 392 9.07 12.98 10.02
C VAL A 392 7.71 13.68 10.02
N LEU A 393 7.57 14.74 9.23
CA LEU A 393 6.28 15.33 8.92
C LEU A 393 5.70 14.71 7.65
N LYS A 394 4.41 14.33 7.71
CA LYS A 394 3.71 13.68 6.60
C LYS A 394 2.46 14.48 6.21
N PRO A 395 2.28 14.81 4.92
CA PRO A 395 1.04 15.38 4.41
C PRO A 395 0.02 14.29 4.06
N GLN A 396 -1.19 14.69 3.65
CA GLN A 396 -2.24 13.77 3.17
C GLN A 396 -2.02 13.38 1.70
N ARG A 397 -0.88 12.74 1.42
CA ARG A 397 -0.52 12.23 0.09
C ARG A 397 -0.08 10.78 0.17
N GLU A 398 -0.31 10.05 -0.91
CA GLU A 398 0.12 8.67 -1.10
C GLU A 398 1.30 8.58 -2.10
N ALA A 399 1.88 7.40 -2.24
CA ALA A 399 2.91 7.05 -3.24
C ALA A 399 4.33 7.66 -3.06
N GLY A 400 4.67 8.15 -1.86
CA GLY A 400 6.03 8.59 -1.49
C GLY A 400 6.43 9.96 -2.06
N GLY A 401 7.53 10.53 -1.57
CA GLY A 401 8.12 11.78 -2.05
C GLY A 401 7.59 13.08 -1.44
N ASN A 402 6.70 13.00 -0.45
CA ASN A 402 5.99 14.17 0.10
C ASN A 402 6.38 14.53 1.54
N ASN A 403 7.25 13.74 2.18
CA ASN A 403 7.56 13.88 3.60
C ASN A 403 8.69 14.90 3.85
N VAL A 404 8.70 15.49 5.05
CA VAL A 404 9.78 16.38 5.53
C VAL A 404 10.48 15.73 6.71
N TYR A 405 11.79 15.55 6.62
CA TYR A 405 12.57 14.78 7.59
C TYR A 405 13.49 15.68 8.42
N LYS A 406 13.62 15.34 9.71
CA LYS A 406 14.74 15.76 10.55
C LYS A 406 15.04 17.27 10.49
N GLU A 407 16.26 17.65 10.12
CA GLU A 407 16.78 19.02 10.11
C GLU A 407 16.01 19.94 9.15
N SER A 408 15.26 19.40 8.19
CA SER A 408 14.41 20.20 7.30
C SER A 408 13.10 20.65 7.96
N ILE A 409 12.70 20.03 9.08
CA ILE A 409 11.42 20.30 9.73
C ILE A 409 11.31 21.75 10.24
N PRO A 410 12.28 22.33 10.99
CA PRO A 410 12.14 23.68 11.51
C PRO A 410 11.92 24.74 10.41
N ALA A 411 12.73 24.69 9.35
CA ALA A 411 12.62 25.62 8.23
C ALA A 411 11.29 25.46 7.47
N PHE A 412 10.82 24.23 7.30
CA PHE A 412 9.51 23.96 6.72
C PHE A 412 8.36 24.50 7.59
N LEU A 413 8.45 24.35 8.92
CA LEU A 413 7.44 24.88 9.83
C LEU A 413 7.39 26.41 9.85
N ASP A 414 8.49 27.09 9.50
CA ASP A 414 8.53 28.56 9.33
C ASP A 414 7.77 29.02 8.09
N THR A 415 7.71 28.19 7.04
CA THR A 415 7.00 28.49 5.79
C THR A 415 5.56 27.98 5.76
N LEU A 416 5.22 26.99 6.61
CA LEU A 416 3.89 26.37 6.66
C LEU A 416 2.85 27.31 7.29
N PRO A 417 1.83 27.78 6.53
CA PRO A 417 0.79 28.64 7.05
C PRO A 417 0.02 27.97 8.21
N PRO A 418 -0.37 28.72 9.27
CA PRO A 418 -1.07 28.13 10.41
C PRO A 418 -2.33 27.35 10.06
N ALA A 419 -3.09 27.79 9.05
CA ALA A 419 -4.28 27.09 8.58
C ALA A 419 -3.95 25.73 7.98
N GLU A 420 -2.85 25.61 7.22
CA GLU A 420 -2.48 24.38 6.51
C GLU A 420 -1.97 23.27 7.43
N ARG A 421 -1.62 23.60 8.68
CA ARG A 421 -1.10 22.63 9.67
C ARG A 421 -2.04 21.45 9.93
N ALA A 422 -3.35 21.64 9.77
CA ALA A 422 -4.34 20.57 9.93
C ALA A 422 -4.18 19.41 8.93
N ALA A 423 -3.53 19.65 7.78
CA ALA A 423 -3.22 18.60 6.80
C ALA A 423 -1.93 17.81 7.11
N TRP A 424 -1.22 18.14 8.19
CA TRP A 424 0.09 17.55 8.51
C TRP A 424 0.09 16.87 9.87
N ILE A 425 0.81 15.74 9.92
CA ILE A 425 1.11 15.03 11.17
C ILE A 425 2.62 15.00 11.39
N ALA A 426 3.05 15.01 12.64
CA ALA A 426 4.40 14.63 13.05
C ALA A 426 4.38 13.18 13.55
N MET A 427 5.33 12.38 13.09
CA MET A 427 5.49 10.98 13.50
C MET A 427 6.93 10.74 13.91
N GLU A 428 7.15 10.00 14.99
CA GLU A 428 8.48 9.54 15.38
C GLU A 428 9.07 8.61 14.30
N LEU A 429 10.35 8.80 14.02
CA LEU A 429 11.08 7.98 13.09
C LEU A 429 11.20 6.56 13.64
N ILE A 430 10.84 5.59 12.80
CA ILE A 430 11.20 4.21 13.03
C ILE A 430 12.69 4.08 12.74
N GLU A 431 13.46 3.60 13.71
CA GLU A 431 14.91 3.36 13.57
C GLU A 431 15.16 1.88 13.22
N PRO A 432 15.46 1.53 11.96
CA PRO A 432 15.71 0.17 11.55
C PRO A 432 17.05 -0.36 12.11
N PRO A 433 17.21 -1.68 12.29
CA PRO A 433 18.47 -2.25 12.71
C PRO A 433 19.58 -1.90 11.72
N ALA A 434 20.70 -1.42 12.23
CA ALA A 434 21.86 -1.06 11.42
C ALA A 434 22.60 -2.31 10.89
N GLY A 435 23.33 -2.13 9.80
CA GLY A 435 24.23 -3.16 9.26
C GLY A 435 23.58 -4.15 8.31
N LEU A 436 22.26 -4.08 8.10
CA LEU A 436 21.60 -4.88 7.06
C LEU A 436 22.11 -4.45 5.69
N GLY A 437 22.70 -5.35 4.91
CA GLY A 437 23.06 -5.09 3.52
C GLY A 437 22.31 -5.98 2.53
N ASN A 438 22.34 -5.59 1.25
CA ASN A 438 21.91 -6.45 0.14
C ASN A 438 22.60 -6.03 -1.17
N TYR A 439 22.43 -6.83 -2.23
CA TYR A 439 22.78 -6.45 -3.60
C TYR A 439 21.52 -6.02 -4.35
N LEU A 440 21.49 -4.78 -4.82
CA LEU A 440 20.37 -4.19 -5.55
C LEU A 440 20.62 -4.32 -7.05
N VAL A 441 19.68 -4.92 -7.78
CA VAL A 441 19.75 -5.13 -9.23
C VAL A 441 18.67 -4.30 -9.90
N ARG A 442 19.09 -3.35 -10.74
CA ARG A 442 18.19 -2.46 -11.49
C ARG A 442 18.40 -2.64 -12.99
N SER A 443 17.31 -2.71 -13.73
CA SER A 443 17.39 -2.79 -15.19
C SER A 443 18.09 -1.56 -15.76
N GLY A 444 19.07 -1.78 -16.64
CA GLY A 444 19.88 -0.74 -17.27
C GLY A 444 20.92 -0.09 -16.34
N GLY A 445 21.02 -0.50 -15.08
CA GLY A 445 21.93 0.08 -14.08
C GLY A 445 23.33 -0.54 -14.01
N GLY A 446 23.66 -1.49 -14.89
CA GLY A 446 24.92 -2.23 -14.84
C GLY A 446 24.89 -3.38 -13.81
N PRO A 447 26.05 -3.76 -13.23
CA PRO A 447 26.14 -4.88 -12.29
C PRO A 447 25.37 -4.62 -10.98
N ALA A 448 25.11 -5.67 -10.22
CA ALA A 448 24.44 -5.57 -8.93
C ALA A 448 25.25 -4.70 -7.94
N VAL A 449 24.57 -3.78 -7.25
CA VAL A 449 25.21 -2.82 -6.35
C VAL A 449 25.01 -3.25 -4.90
N ARG A 450 26.10 -3.52 -4.18
CA ARG A 450 26.05 -3.79 -2.73
C ARG A 450 25.79 -2.48 -1.97
N ALA A 451 24.82 -2.48 -1.07
CA ALA A 451 24.47 -1.32 -0.24
C ALA A 451 24.03 -1.77 1.17
N GLU A 452 24.15 -0.86 2.15
CA GLU A 452 23.37 -0.95 3.39
C GLU A 452 21.92 -0.59 3.07
N VAL A 453 20.97 -1.38 3.57
CA VAL A 453 19.57 -1.32 3.17
C VAL A 453 18.60 -1.31 4.36
N VAL A 454 17.39 -0.84 4.09
CA VAL A 454 16.24 -0.90 4.99
C VAL A 454 15.13 -1.66 4.27
N SER A 455 14.53 -2.63 4.94
CA SER A 455 13.43 -3.46 4.42
C SER A 455 12.11 -3.11 5.10
N GLU A 456 11.07 -2.88 4.31
CA GLU A 456 9.71 -2.54 4.71
C GLU A 456 8.75 -3.69 4.34
N LEU A 457 8.15 -4.30 5.36
CA LEU A 457 7.22 -5.41 5.24
C LEU A 457 5.80 -4.88 5.08
N GLY A 458 5.17 -5.17 3.95
CA GLY A 458 3.74 -4.96 3.74
C GLY A 458 2.97 -6.26 3.94
N ILE A 459 1.89 -6.25 4.72
CA ILE A 459 0.94 -7.38 4.80
C ILE A 459 -0.33 -7.01 4.06
N PHE A 460 -0.79 -7.87 3.17
CA PHE A 460 -2.04 -7.68 2.44
C PHE A 460 -3.21 -8.31 3.19
N GLY A 461 -4.32 -7.58 3.19
CA GLY A 461 -5.60 -8.11 3.62
C GLY A 461 -6.72 -7.54 2.76
N TRP A 462 -7.88 -8.16 2.83
CA TRP A 462 -9.08 -7.58 2.25
C TRP A 462 -10.27 -7.72 3.18
N SER A 463 -11.27 -6.85 2.99
CA SER A 463 -12.54 -6.88 3.72
C SER A 463 -13.69 -6.52 2.80
N LEU A 464 -14.74 -7.34 2.80
CA LEU A 464 -16.04 -7.04 2.21
C LEU A 464 -16.99 -6.67 3.36
N PHE A 465 -17.51 -5.46 3.35
CA PHE A 465 -18.27 -4.91 4.48
C PHE A 465 -19.35 -3.94 4.02
N GLY A 466 -20.32 -3.66 4.88
CA GLY A 466 -21.45 -2.79 4.59
C GLY A 466 -22.60 -3.01 5.56
N GLY A 467 -23.55 -2.09 5.61
CA GLY A 467 -24.71 -2.18 6.51
C GLY A 467 -24.33 -2.29 8.00
N GLY A 468 -23.21 -1.67 8.39
CA GLY A 468 -22.74 -1.64 9.78
C GLY A 468 -21.94 -2.86 10.24
N LYS A 469 -21.60 -3.80 9.35
CA LYS A 469 -20.83 -4.99 9.70
C LYS A 469 -19.77 -5.36 8.66
N VAL A 470 -18.75 -6.08 9.10
CA VAL A 470 -17.80 -6.78 8.23
C VAL A 470 -18.41 -8.13 7.88
N ALA A 471 -18.63 -8.39 6.60
CA ALA A 471 -19.22 -9.65 6.12
C ALA A 471 -18.15 -10.74 6.02
N GLU A 472 -16.98 -10.39 5.47
CA GLU A 472 -15.85 -11.28 5.32
C GLU A 472 -14.54 -10.47 5.31
N GLU A 473 -13.49 -10.99 5.94
CA GLU A 473 -12.16 -10.41 5.89
C GLU A 473 -11.10 -11.52 5.88
N ARG A 474 -9.95 -11.26 5.26
CA ARG A 474 -8.82 -12.20 5.21
C ARG A 474 -7.47 -11.46 5.21
N GLU A 475 -6.47 -12.05 5.86
CA GLU A 475 -5.05 -11.83 5.54
C GLU A 475 -4.68 -12.75 4.38
N VAL A 476 -3.97 -12.24 3.39
CA VAL A 476 -3.85 -12.93 2.09
C VAL A 476 -2.46 -12.94 1.48
N GLY A 477 -1.45 -12.41 2.15
CA GLY A 477 -0.11 -12.35 1.60
C GLY A 477 0.72 -11.20 2.11
N TRP A 478 1.88 -11.01 1.48
CA TRP A 478 2.87 -10.06 1.95
C TRP A 478 3.76 -9.55 0.81
N LEU A 479 4.38 -8.40 1.06
CA LEU A 479 5.35 -7.70 0.24
C LEU A 479 6.56 -7.37 1.10
N LEU A 480 7.76 -7.51 0.55
CA LEU A 480 8.94 -6.87 1.12
C LEU A 480 9.51 -5.90 0.09
N ARG A 481 9.68 -4.64 0.51
CA ARG A 481 10.36 -3.60 -0.28
C ARG A 481 11.66 -3.24 0.39
N THR A 482 12.71 -3.09 -0.38
CA THR A 482 14.04 -2.80 0.16
C THR A 482 14.63 -1.59 -0.54
N LYS A 483 15.24 -0.69 0.23
CA LYS A 483 15.91 0.52 -0.29
C LYS A 483 17.28 0.70 0.33
N GLY A 484 18.17 1.42 -0.35
CA GLY A 484 19.41 1.87 0.27
C GLY A 484 19.12 2.78 1.47
N LYS A 485 19.89 2.64 2.55
CA LYS A 485 19.70 3.38 3.80
C LYS A 485 19.76 4.90 3.62
N ASP A 486 20.58 5.38 2.70
CA ASP A 486 20.73 6.81 2.40
C ASP A 486 19.53 7.39 1.63
N SER A 487 18.56 6.56 1.24
CA SER A 487 17.35 7.00 0.58
C SER A 487 16.24 7.25 1.61
N ASN A 488 15.86 8.52 1.79
CA ASN A 488 14.75 8.90 2.65
C ASN A 488 13.38 8.38 2.12
N GLU A 489 13.28 8.00 0.84
CA GLU A 489 12.01 7.63 0.16
C GLU A 489 11.86 6.11 -0.14
N GLY A 490 10.63 5.58 -0.08
CA GLY A 490 10.34 4.12 -0.08
C GLY A 490 9.58 3.54 -1.28
N GLY A 491 9.35 4.33 -2.34
CA GLY A 491 8.55 3.90 -3.49
C GLY A 491 9.35 3.09 -4.51
N VAL A 492 8.92 1.86 -4.85
CA VAL A 492 9.46 1.10 -6.00
C VAL A 492 9.04 1.75 -7.31
N ALA A 493 7.77 2.16 -7.44
CA ALA A 493 7.26 2.87 -8.61
C ALA A 493 7.97 4.22 -8.83
N ALA A 494 8.39 4.87 -7.74
CA ALA A 494 9.16 6.12 -7.74
C ALA A 494 10.68 5.89 -7.99
N GLY A 495 11.14 4.64 -8.09
CA GLY A 495 12.52 4.30 -8.44
C GLY A 495 13.50 4.20 -7.27
N PHE A 496 13.06 4.42 -6.02
CA PHE A 496 13.95 4.41 -4.85
C PHE A 496 14.14 3.00 -4.27
N SER A 497 13.11 2.16 -4.29
CA SER A 497 13.14 0.81 -3.72
C SER A 497 13.25 -0.28 -4.79
N VAL A 498 13.54 -1.50 -4.35
CA VAL A 498 13.48 -2.75 -5.12
C VAL A 498 12.50 -3.72 -4.47
N LEU A 499 12.01 -4.69 -5.24
CA LEU A 499 11.26 -5.83 -4.71
C LEU A 499 12.22 -6.81 -4.02
N ASP A 500 11.83 -7.28 -2.85
CA ASP A 500 12.58 -8.23 -2.05
C ASP A 500 11.66 -9.38 -1.61
N SER A 501 12.22 -10.37 -0.94
CA SER A 501 11.46 -11.39 -0.24
C SER A 501 12.01 -11.63 1.16
N VAL A 502 11.19 -12.24 2.02
CA VAL A 502 11.58 -12.53 3.41
C VAL A 502 12.39 -13.82 3.50
N LEU A 503 13.44 -13.81 4.33
CA LEU A 503 14.07 -15.00 4.90
C LEU A 503 13.79 -15.03 6.41
N LEU A 504 12.94 -15.94 6.87
CA LEU A 504 12.56 -16.05 8.28
C LEU A 504 13.71 -16.59 9.12
N VAL A 505 14.07 -15.84 10.16
CA VAL A 505 15.14 -16.17 11.11
C VAL A 505 14.67 -16.05 12.55
N GLY A 506 15.40 -16.66 13.48
CA GLY A 506 15.03 -16.73 14.89
C GLY A 506 13.89 -17.73 15.17
N ASP A 507 13.54 -17.83 16.45
CA ASP A 507 12.57 -18.80 16.96
C ASP A 507 11.13 -18.42 16.61
N ALA A 508 10.27 -19.44 16.62
CA ALA A 508 8.87 -19.35 16.19
C ALA A 508 7.89 -18.93 17.29
N GLU A 509 8.34 -18.70 18.54
CA GLU A 509 7.46 -18.49 19.71
C GLU A 509 6.38 -17.43 19.53
#